data_AF-A0A7W5S4A8-F1
#
_entry.id   AF-A0A7W5S4A8-F1
#
_cell.length_a   1.000
_cell.length_b   1.000
_cell.length_c   1.000
_cell.angle_alpha   90.00
_cell.angle_beta   90.00
_cell.angle_gamma   90.00
#
_symmetry.space_group_name_H-M   'P 1'
#
loop_
_entity.id
_entity.type
_entity.pdbx_description
1 polymer ?
#
loop_
_entity_poly.entity_id
_entity_poly.type
_entity_poly.pdbx_seq_one_letter_code
_entity_poly.pdbx_strand_id
1 'polypeptide(L)'
;MAIDDTGIADSWHPWNGGRCPVADDAAVAVRCRYGPRKFARAGDLRWSHDQYLAYGAEDIVAYALVDESPAPAAVGPRRSPEPAENPFARAGDTP
;
A
#
# COMPACT_ATOMS: atom_id res chain seq x y z
N MET A 1 -12.78 7.86 -7.57
CA MET A 1 -12.33 8.20 -6.20
C MET A 1 -10.89 8.66 -6.32
N ALA A 2 -10.58 9.89 -5.89
CA ALA A 2 -9.22 10.42 -5.94
C ALA A 2 -8.45 9.87 -4.73
N ILE A 3 -7.49 9.00 -5.00
CA ILE A 3 -6.40 8.69 -4.08
C ILE A 3 -5.38 9.81 -4.25
N ASP A 4 -4.96 10.45 -3.16
CA ASP A 4 -3.85 11.40 -3.20
C ASP A 4 -2.57 10.66 -3.61
N ASP A 5 -1.54 11.34 -4.14
CA ASP A 5 -0.26 10.75 -4.62
C ASP A 5 0.43 9.88 -3.55
N THR A 6 0.00 9.99 -2.29
CA THR A 6 0.38 9.15 -1.15
C THR A 6 -0.36 7.81 -1.00
N GLY A 7 -1.32 7.48 -1.88
CA GLY A 7 -2.08 6.20 -1.84
C GLY A 7 -3.07 6.09 -0.67
N ILE A 8 -3.31 7.18 0.05
CA ILE A 8 -4.29 7.23 1.15
C ILE A 8 -5.65 7.59 0.56
N ALA A 9 -6.71 6.89 0.95
CA ALA A 9 -8.05 7.35 0.65
C ALA A 9 -8.24 8.75 1.25
N ASP A 10 -8.71 9.71 0.45
CA ASP A 10 -8.90 11.11 0.88
C ASP A 10 -9.88 11.26 2.07
N SER A 11 -10.58 10.16 2.40
CA SER A 11 -11.55 10.06 3.49
C SER A 11 -10.90 9.66 4.81
N TRP A 12 -10.44 10.66 5.57
CA TRP A 12 -10.10 10.46 6.99
C TRP A 12 -11.38 10.31 7.81
N HIS A 13 -11.48 9.20 8.54
CA HIS A 13 -12.56 8.91 9.47
C HIS A 13 -12.16 9.29 10.90
N PRO A 14 -12.94 10.15 11.59
CA PRO A 14 -12.67 10.46 12.99
C PRO A 14 -12.90 9.22 13.86
N TRP A 15 -12.03 9.02 14.86
CA TRP A 15 -12.13 7.94 15.82
C TRP A 15 -12.09 8.49 17.24
N ASN A 16 -13.11 8.14 18.03
CA ASN A 16 -13.34 8.66 19.38
C ASN A 16 -13.06 7.60 20.46
N GLY A 17 -12.26 6.58 20.13
CA GLY A 17 -11.87 5.54 21.06
C GLY A 17 -12.73 4.29 20.97
N GLY A 18 -12.45 3.34 21.86
CA GLY A 18 -13.11 2.04 21.90
C GLY A 18 -12.33 0.97 21.16
N ARG A 19 -13.03 0.11 20.42
CA ARG A 19 -12.40 -0.98 19.66
C ARG A 19 -11.91 -0.48 18.31
N CYS A 20 -10.92 -1.18 17.74
CA CYS A 20 -10.52 -1.04 16.35
C CYS A 20 -11.76 -1.13 15.42
N PRO A 21 -12.01 -0.13 14.56
CA PRO A 21 -13.17 -0.08 13.68
C PRO A 21 -12.97 -0.80 12.34
N VAL A 22 -11.78 -1.32 12.08
CA VAL A 22 -11.40 -1.97 10.80
C VAL A 22 -10.90 -3.40 11.06
N ALA A 23 -10.70 -4.18 9.99
CA ALA A 23 -10.12 -5.52 10.11
C ALA A 23 -8.64 -5.45 10.50
N ASP A 24 -8.16 -6.40 11.30
CA ASP A 24 -6.77 -6.44 11.79
C ASP A 24 -5.71 -6.41 10.67
N ASP A 25 -5.97 -7.06 9.54
CA ASP A 25 -5.07 -7.08 8.38
C ASP A 25 -5.15 -5.82 7.49
N ALA A 26 -6.08 -4.89 7.75
CA ALA A 26 -6.24 -3.70 6.91
C ALA A 26 -5.06 -2.72 7.10
N ALA A 27 -4.46 -2.30 5.98
CA ALA A 27 -3.51 -1.20 5.99
C ALA A 27 -4.21 0.13 6.21
N VAL A 28 -3.77 0.87 7.24
CA VAL A 28 -4.36 2.15 7.62
C VAL A 28 -3.29 3.20 7.83
N ALA A 29 -3.64 4.44 7.47
CA ALA A 29 -2.95 5.63 7.91
C ALA A 29 -3.68 6.15 9.15
N VAL A 30 -2.96 6.36 10.26
CA VAL A 30 -3.55 6.92 11.48
C VAL A 30 -2.97 8.30 11.78
N ARG A 31 -3.83 9.15 12.33
CA ARG A 31 -3.48 10.49 12.80
C ARG A 31 -3.56 10.50 14.32
N CYS A 32 -2.42 10.71 14.96
CA CYS A 32 -2.35 10.90 16.40
C CYS A 32 -2.64 12.37 16.76
N ARG A 33 -3.18 12.59 17.96
CA ARG A 33 -3.52 13.92 18.49
C ARG A 33 -2.29 14.83 18.62
N TYR A 34 -1.18 14.27 19.09
CA TYR A 34 0.06 15.00 19.40
C TYR A 34 1.27 14.49 18.61
N GLY A 35 1.06 13.55 17.67
CA GLY A 35 2.13 12.85 16.97
C GLY A 35 2.05 12.96 15.45
N PRO A 36 3.08 12.49 14.73
CA PRO A 36 3.05 12.40 13.28
C PRO A 36 2.01 11.37 12.81
N ARG A 37 1.64 11.45 11.53
CA ARG A 37 0.87 10.40 10.87
C ARG A 37 1.70 9.12 10.83
N LYS A 38 1.06 7.97 11.08
CA LYS A 38 1.70 6.64 11.01
C LYS A 38 0.98 5.78 9.98
N PHE A 39 1.71 4.85 9.39
CA PHE A 39 1.19 3.83 8.49
C PHE A 39 1.50 2.47 9.08
N ALA A 40 0.47 1.65 9.29
CA ALA A 40 0.61 0.31 9.84
C ALA A 40 -0.64 -0.51 9.54
N ARG A 41 -0.57 -1.82 9.80
CA ARG A 41 -1.78 -2.65 9.83
C ARG A 41 -2.58 -2.33 11.08
N ALA A 42 -3.88 -2.40 10.98
CA ALA A 42 -4.75 -2.05 12.09
C ALA A 42 -4.52 -2.92 13.33
N GLY A 43 -4.21 -4.21 13.17
CA GLY A 43 -3.93 -5.13 14.28
C GLY A 43 -2.60 -4.87 14.99
N ASP A 44 -1.64 -4.22 14.31
CA ASP A 44 -0.36 -3.83 14.91
C ASP A 44 -0.47 -2.54 15.72
N LEU A 45 -1.56 -1.78 15.55
CA LEU A 45 -1.79 -0.53 16.24
C LEU A 45 -2.50 -0.75 17.57
N ARG A 46 -2.05 -0.02 18.59
CA ARG A 46 -2.78 0.08 19.84
C ARG A 46 -3.91 1.10 19.71
N TRP A 47 -5.11 0.62 19.41
CA TRP A 47 -6.32 1.43 19.41
C TRP A 47 -6.71 1.79 20.84
N SER A 48 -6.13 2.88 21.36
CA SER A 48 -6.47 3.38 22.67
C SER A 48 -6.32 4.90 22.76
N HIS A 49 -7.21 5.53 23.54
CA HIS A 49 -7.02 6.90 24.04
C HIS A 49 -6.31 6.93 25.40
N ASP A 50 -5.79 5.80 25.87
CA ASP A 50 -5.14 5.71 27.17
C ASP A 50 -3.82 6.50 27.16
N GLN A 51 -3.91 7.75 27.58
CA GLN A 51 -2.78 8.67 27.69
C GLN A 51 -1.76 8.23 28.75
N TYR A 52 -2.14 7.29 29.61
CA TYR A 52 -1.32 6.81 30.72
C TYR A 52 -0.19 5.88 30.26
N LEU A 53 -0.43 5.06 29.24
CA LEU A 53 0.54 4.07 28.78
C LEU A 53 1.26 4.44 27.47
N ALA A 54 0.76 5.42 26.71
CA ALA A 54 1.25 5.73 25.37
C ALA A 54 2.12 7.01 25.28
N TYR A 55 2.56 7.57 26.41
CA TYR A 55 3.29 8.85 26.48
C TYR A 55 2.69 9.94 25.55
N GLY A 56 1.35 9.99 25.44
CA GLY A 56 0.58 10.93 24.61
C GLY A 56 0.76 10.85 23.09
N ALA A 57 1.82 10.23 22.57
CA ALA A 57 2.17 10.29 21.14
C ALA A 57 1.34 9.34 20.27
N GLU A 58 0.64 8.38 20.87
CA GLU A 58 -0.15 7.36 20.16
C GLU A 58 -1.66 7.48 20.39
N ASP A 59 -2.11 8.65 20.86
CA ASP A 59 -3.52 8.99 20.98
C ASP A 59 -4.15 9.15 19.59
N ILE A 60 -4.56 8.05 18.96
CA ILE A 60 -5.16 8.05 17.62
C ILE A 60 -6.49 8.81 17.69
N VAL A 61 -6.72 9.77 16.78
CA VAL A 61 -7.97 10.55 16.71
C VAL A 61 -8.67 10.44 15.36
N ALA A 62 -7.98 9.93 14.34
CA ALA A 62 -8.55 9.64 13.04
C ALA A 62 -7.74 8.57 12.34
N TYR A 63 -8.37 7.88 11.40
CA TYR A 63 -7.74 6.89 10.53
C TYR A 63 -8.25 7.03 9.10
N ALA A 64 -7.46 6.61 8.13
CA ALA A 64 -7.84 6.49 6.73
C ALA A 64 -7.43 5.10 6.24
N LEU A 65 -8.28 4.48 5.44
CA LEU A 65 -7.93 3.23 4.78
C LEU A 65 -6.92 3.53 3.67
N VAL A 66 -5.84 2.76 3.64
CA VAL A 66 -4.91 2.77 2.51
C VAL A 66 -5.42 1.70 1.55
N ASP A 67 -5.77 2.10 0.34
CA ASP A 67 -6.11 1.14 -0.69
C ASP A 67 -4.80 0.45 -1.08
N GLU A 68 -4.54 -0.73 -0.53
CA GLU A 68 -3.54 -1.64 -1.06
C GLU A 68 -4.03 -2.23 -2.38
N SER A 69 -4.54 -1.39 -3.31
CA SER A 69 -4.66 -1.79 -4.70
C SER A 69 -3.32 -2.40 -5.05
N PRO A 70 -3.26 -3.72 -5.32
CA PRO A 70 -2.01 -4.35 -5.65
C PRO A 70 -1.49 -3.55 -6.83
N ALA A 71 -0.30 -2.96 -6.68
CA ALA A 71 0.41 -2.31 -7.76
C ALA A 71 0.15 -3.13 -9.02
N PRO A 72 -0.40 -2.54 -10.11
CA PRO A 72 -0.88 -3.31 -11.25
C PRO A 72 0.26 -4.24 -11.63
N ALA A 73 0.04 -5.54 -11.45
CA ALA A 73 1.08 -6.55 -11.48
C ALA A 73 2.05 -6.22 -12.62
N ALA A 74 3.24 -5.74 -12.25
CA ALA A 74 4.24 -5.41 -13.22
C ALA A 74 4.53 -6.69 -14.00
N VAL A 75 4.25 -6.63 -15.31
CA VAL A 75 4.99 -7.37 -16.31
C VAL A 75 4.94 -8.88 -16.08
N GLY A 76 3.88 -9.50 -16.62
CA GLY A 76 4.04 -10.84 -17.18
C GLY A 76 5.29 -10.85 -18.07
N PRO A 77 6.09 -11.92 -18.05
CA PRO A 77 7.43 -11.92 -18.62
C PRO A 77 7.34 -11.39 -20.06
N ARG A 78 8.12 -10.35 -20.39
CA ARG A 78 8.45 -10.12 -21.81
C ARG A 78 9.00 -11.46 -22.28
N ARG A 79 8.23 -12.19 -23.09
CA ARG A 79 8.82 -13.22 -23.92
C ARG A 79 9.99 -12.53 -24.60
N SER A 80 11.21 -13.02 -24.37
CA SER A 80 12.31 -12.70 -25.27
C SER A 80 11.74 -12.78 -26.68
N PRO A 81 11.91 -11.76 -27.54
CA PRO A 81 11.65 -11.99 -28.94
C PRO A 81 12.49 -13.20 -29.31
N GLU A 82 11.78 -14.26 -29.68
CA GLU A 82 12.30 -15.43 -30.37
C GLU A 82 13.35 -14.93 -31.38
N PRO A 83 14.56 -15.51 -31.40
CA PRO A 83 15.54 -15.11 -32.41
C PRO A 83 14.86 -15.32 -33.75
N ALA A 84 14.60 -14.21 -34.47
CA ALA A 84 14.02 -14.26 -35.79
C ALA A 84 14.90 -15.20 -36.62
N GLU A 85 14.38 -16.39 -36.90
CA GLU A 85 15.02 -17.32 -37.81
C GLU A 85 15.18 -16.57 -39.13
N ASN A 86 16.44 -16.28 -39.44
CA ASN A 86 16.85 -15.38 -40.49
C ASN A 86 16.41 -15.96 -41.86
N PRO A 87 15.47 -15.32 -42.60
CA PRO A 87 15.03 -15.82 -43.90
C PRO A 87 16.13 -15.69 -44.98
N PHE A 88 17.28 -15.07 -44.68
CA PHE A 88 18.42 -14.97 -45.59
C PHE A 88 19.33 -16.21 -45.63
N ALA A 89 18.99 -17.31 -44.94
CA ALA A 89 19.65 -18.59 -45.17
C ALA A 89 19.19 -19.22 -46.50
N ARG A 90 19.37 -18.51 -47.62
CA ARG A 90 19.35 -19.09 -48.95
C ARG A 90 20.60 -18.74 -49.73
N ALA A 91 21.31 -19.83 -50.06
CA ALA A 91 22.08 -20.08 -51.26
C ALA A 91 23.46 -19.41 -51.41
N GLY A 92 24.44 -20.28 -51.65
CA GLY A 92 25.75 -20.00 -52.23
C GLY A 92 26.86 -20.51 -51.32
N ASP A 93 27.86 -21.24 -51.77
CA ASP A 93 28.19 -21.79 -53.08
C ASP A 93 29.34 -22.78 -52.82
N THR A 94 29.39 -23.80 -53.65
CA THR A 94 30.50 -24.72 -53.95
C THR A 94 31.89 -24.06 -53.88
N PRO A 95 32.97 -24.79 -53.52
CA PRO A 95 33.60 -25.70 -54.48
C PRO A 95 33.88 -27.12 -53.95
#